data_AF-J9EPS6-F1
#
_entry.id   AF-J9EPS6-F1
#
_cell.length_a   1.000
_cell.length_b   1.000
_cell.length_c   1.000
_cell.angle_alpha   90.00
_cell.angle_beta   90.00
_cell.angle_gamma   90.00
#
_symmetry.space_group_name_H-M   'P 1'
#
loop_
_entity.id
_entity.type
_entity.pdbx_description
1 polymer ?
#
loop_
_entity_poly.entity_id
_entity_poly.type
_entity_poly.pdbx_seq_one_letter_code
_entity_poly.pdbx_strand_id
1 'polypeptide(L)'
;MERIIQATINALGFLEDGVYFPEPDCFESIRDLIRFLRNDTITAVARRVCGERNIVRYDLIPIMKSPTTPDKLFDIALRLAINLCQPVSLMFGGRHPEDKETWLIYQEIEKNLRNSKEAFGDVQLFKTFERKAATYFAQDWLERDEEMKLLVERIFALSRYVLAISDTDLDKERTPQDMNSHDQLVLAILESGFGKLLVEISENSAERDFHLWILEIFAMLLKQH
;
A
#
# COMPACT_ATOMS: atom_id res chain seq x y z
N MET A 1 -25.43 -3.13 -2.14
CA MET A 1 -24.09 -3.01 -1.52
C MET A 1 -23.11 -2.36 -2.48
N GLU A 2 -22.88 -2.93 -3.67
CA GLU A 2 -21.99 -2.37 -4.70
C GLU A 2 -22.24 -0.88 -5.03
N ARG A 3 -23.50 -0.47 -5.29
CA ARG A 3 -23.83 0.95 -5.55
C ARG A 3 -23.43 1.89 -4.42
N ILE A 4 -23.52 1.44 -3.17
CA ILE A 4 -23.12 2.24 -2.00
C ILE A 4 -21.61 2.38 -2.00
N ILE A 5 -20.87 1.29 -2.21
CA ILE A 5 -19.40 1.31 -2.29
C ILE A 5 -18.94 2.25 -3.41
N GLN A 6 -19.55 2.18 -4.60
CA GLN A 6 -19.20 3.08 -5.71
C GLN A 6 -19.49 4.55 -5.37
N ALA A 7 -20.62 4.85 -4.72
CA ALA A 7 -20.91 6.21 -4.27
C ALA A 7 -19.89 6.69 -3.23
N THR A 8 -19.47 5.84 -2.29
CA THR A 8 -18.42 6.14 -1.31
C THR A 8 -17.06 6.38 -1.98
N ILE A 9 -16.71 5.62 -3.01
CA ILE A 9 -15.48 5.86 -3.80
C ILE A 9 -15.54 7.22 -4.50
N ASN A 10 -16.67 7.56 -5.12
CA ASN A 10 -16.83 8.85 -5.79
C ASN A 10 -16.78 10.04 -4.81
N ALA A 11 -17.01 9.81 -3.52
CA ALA A 11 -16.91 10.81 -2.45
C ALA A 11 -15.49 10.92 -1.85
N LEU A 12 -14.48 10.29 -2.45
CA LEU A 12 -13.08 10.43 -2.02
C LEU A 12 -12.45 11.73 -2.51
N GLY A 13 -12.68 12.11 -3.76
CA GLY A 13 -11.99 13.23 -4.39
C GLY A 13 -11.74 13.02 -5.87
N PHE A 14 -10.88 13.86 -6.43
CA PHE A 14 -10.46 13.77 -7.82
C PHE A 14 -9.03 14.30 -8.00
N LEU A 15 -8.39 13.87 -9.08
CA LEU A 15 -7.08 14.36 -9.50
C LEU A 15 -7.24 15.35 -10.66
N GLU A 16 -6.73 16.57 -10.50
CA GLU A 16 -6.71 17.60 -11.53
C GLU A 16 -5.28 18.16 -11.61
N ASP A 17 -4.68 18.13 -12.81
CA ASP A 17 -3.32 18.62 -13.07
C ASP A 17 -2.23 18.09 -12.12
N GLY A 18 -2.37 16.83 -11.68
CA GLY A 18 -1.42 16.17 -10.78
C GLY A 18 -1.58 16.54 -9.31
N VAL A 19 -2.58 17.36 -8.97
CA VAL A 19 -2.96 17.70 -7.60
C VAL A 19 -4.25 16.96 -7.24
N TYR A 20 -4.26 16.32 -6.08
CA TYR A 20 -5.44 15.61 -5.59
C TYR A 20 -6.27 16.54 -4.71
N PHE A 21 -7.58 16.59 -4.98
CA PHE A 21 -8.56 17.40 -4.28
C PHE A 21 -9.51 16.46 -3.52
N PRO A 22 -9.31 16.26 -2.20
CA PRO A 22 -10.22 15.48 -1.39
C PRO A 22 -11.58 16.19 -1.26
N GLU A 23 -12.66 15.43 -1.37
CA GLU A 23 -13.99 15.92 -0.99
C GLU A 23 -14.06 16.19 0.53
N PRO A 24 -15.00 17.04 1.02
CA PRO A 24 -15.14 17.34 2.44
C PRO A 24 -15.29 16.11 3.34
N ASP A 25 -15.96 15.07 2.83
CA ASP A 25 -16.23 13.82 3.54
C ASP A 25 -15.22 12.70 3.20
N CYS A 26 -14.07 13.02 2.60
CA CYS A 26 -13.07 12.02 2.18
C CYS A 26 -12.61 11.11 3.33
N PHE A 27 -12.29 11.68 4.50
CA PHE A 27 -11.90 10.91 5.68
C PHE A 27 -12.97 9.91 6.10
N GLU A 28 -14.23 10.35 6.11
CA GLU A 28 -15.38 9.54 6.47
C GLU A 28 -15.65 8.45 5.44
N SER A 29 -15.48 8.77 4.16
CA SER A 29 -15.60 7.83 3.05
C SER A 29 -14.54 6.72 3.13
N ILE A 30 -13.27 7.05 3.39
CA ILE A 30 -12.23 6.03 3.62
C ILE A 30 -12.59 5.16 4.83
N ARG A 31 -13.09 5.76 5.91
CA ARG A 31 -13.53 5.02 7.10
C ARG A 31 -14.63 4.02 6.79
N ASP A 32 -15.57 4.39 5.93
CA ASP A 32 -16.65 3.50 5.46
C ASP A 32 -16.13 2.39 4.54
N LEU A 33 -15.20 2.68 3.63
CA LEU A 33 -14.55 1.64 2.81
C LEU A 33 -13.83 0.60 3.66
N ILE A 34 -13.10 1.04 4.70
CA ILE A 34 -12.47 0.11 5.66
C ILE A 34 -13.53 -0.76 6.36
N ARG A 35 -14.68 -0.18 6.75
CA ARG A 35 -15.79 -0.93 7.35
C ARG A 35 -16.39 -1.94 6.38
N PHE A 36 -16.56 -1.57 5.11
CA PHE A 36 -17.06 -2.48 4.08
C PHE A 36 -16.10 -3.66 3.87
N LEU A 37 -14.80 -3.39 3.75
CA LEU A 37 -13.77 -4.44 3.61
C LEU A 37 -13.71 -5.37 4.82
N ARG A 38 -13.89 -4.85 6.03
CA ARG A 38 -13.93 -5.68 7.25
C ARG A 38 -15.13 -6.62 7.27
N ASN A 39 -16.22 -6.23 6.61
CA ASN A 39 -17.46 -7.00 6.55
C ASN A 39 -17.62 -7.74 5.21
N ASP A 40 -16.57 -7.81 4.38
CA ASP A 40 -16.61 -8.56 3.14
C ASP A 40 -16.86 -10.05 3.42
N THR A 41 -17.66 -10.66 2.55
CA THR A 41 -17.88 -12.11 2.55
C THR A 41 -16.91 -12.78 1.57
N ILE A 42 -17.06 -14.09 1.33
CA ILE A 42 -16.29 -14.82 0.31
C ILE A 42 -16.40 -14.22 -1.10
N THR A 43 -17.47 -13.46 -1.37
CA THR A 43 -17.69 -12.75 -2.64
C THR A 43 -16.85 -11.47 -2.78
N ALA A 44 -16.23 -11.01 -1.69
CA ALA A 44 -15.29 -9.89 -1.62
C ALA A 44 -15.74 -8.62 -2.38
N VAL A 45 -17.03 -8.29 -2.33
CA VAL A 45 -17.63 -7.23 -3.15
C VAL A 45 -16.94 -5.88 -2.93
N ALA A 46 -16.67 -5.48 -1.68
CA ALA A 46 -16.04 -4.18 -1.43
C ALA A 46 -14.63 -4.14 -2.01
N ARG A 47 -13.84 -5.19 -1.79
CA ARG A 47 -12.48 -5.29 -2.33
C ARG A 47 -12.45 -5.30 -3.85
N ARG A 48 -13.32 -6.07 -4.49
CA ARG A 48 -13.41 -6.16 -5.95
C ARG A 48 -13.73 -4.80 -6.56
N VAL A 49 -14.75 -4.11 -6.05
CA VAL A 49 -15.15 -2.77 -6.52
C VAL A 49 -14.04 -1.74 -6.31
N CYS A 50 -13.36 -1.75 -5.15
CA CYS A 50 -12.22 -0.88 -4.90
C CYS A 50 -11.06 -1.16 -5.86
N GLY A 51 -10.80 -2.44 -6.14
CA GLY A 51 -9.75 -2.90 -7.04
C GLY A 51 -10.02 -2.59 -8.51
N GLU A 52 -11.25 -2.80 -8.99
CA GLU A 52 -11.69 -2.47 -10.35
C GLU A 52 -11.56 -0.98 -10.65
N ARG A 53 -11.87 -0.13 -9.65
CA ARG A 53 -11.68 1.32 -9.73
C ARG A 53 -10.23 1.77 -9.52
N ASN A 54 -9.35 0.85 -9.08
CA ASN A 54 -7.96 1.11 -8.73
C ASN A 54 -7.78 2.36 -7.83
N ILE A 55 -8.58 2.43 -6.76
CA ILE A 55 -8.57 3.60 -5.84
C ILE A 55 -7.20 3.78 -5.16
N VAL A 56 -6.38 2.72 -5.11
CA VAL A 56 -4.99 2.81 -4.67
C VAL A 56 -4.22 3.81 -5.54
N ARG A 57 -4.30 3.67 -6.87
CA ARG A 57 -3.61 4.55 -7.83
C ARG A 57 -4.21 5.94 -7.88
N TYR A 58 -5.53 6.03 -7.95
CA TYR A 58 -6.20 7.29 -8.30
C TYR A 58 -6.55 8.16 -7.09
N ASP A 59 -6.63 7.58 -5.89
CA ASP A 59 -7.02 8.29 -4.67
C ASP A 59 -5.97 8.17 -3.57
N LEU A 60 -5.66 6.95 -3.12
CA LEU A 60 -4.89 6.72 -1.90
C LEU A 60 -3.42 7.13 -2.03
N ILE A 61 -2.75 6.78 -3.13
CA ILE A 61 -1.37 7.21 -3.37
C ILE A 61 -1.29 8.74 -3.52
N PRO A 62 -2.13 9.42 -4.33
CA PRO A 62 -2.18 10.87 -4.37
C PRO A 62 -2.38 11.53 -3.01
N ILE A 63 -3.29 11.00 -2.17
CA ILE A 63 -3.47 11.44 -0.79
C ILE A 63 -2.18 11.25 0.02
N MET A 64 -1.58 10.05 0.00
CA MET A 64 -0.44 9.72 0.84
C MET A 64 0.86 10.44 0.42
N LYS A 65 1.04 10.77 -0.85
CA LYS A 65 2.27 11.43 -1.34
C LYS A 65 2.26 12.95 -1.22
N SER A 66 1.07 13.55 -1.10
CA SER A 66 0.96 15.00 -1.03
C SER A 66 1.55 15.55 0.27
N PRO A 67 2.44 16.57 0.20
CA PRO A 67 3.02 17.18 1.39
C PRO A 67 2.02 17.99 2.22
N THR A 68 0.86 18.33 1.66
CA THR A 68 -0.19 19.12 2.32
C THR A 68 -1.28 18.26 2.96
N THR A 69 -1.23 16.93 2.79
CA THR A 69 -2.22 16.02 3.38
C THR A 69 -2.13 16.04 4.91
N PRO A 70 -3.24 16.28 5.62
CA PRO A 70 -3.28 16.18 7.08
C PRO A 70 -2.91 14.78 7.57
N ASP A 71 -2.18 14.68 8.68
CA ASP A 71 -1.70 13.39 9.21
C ASP A 71 -2.81 12.36 9.44
N LYS A 72 -3.98 12.82 9.91
CA LYS A 72 -5.17 11.95 10.09
C LYS A 72 -5.67 11.35 8.77
N LEU A 73 -5.65 12.14 7.69
CA LEU A 73 -6.05 11.67 6.37
C LEU A 73 -5.00 10.73 5.78
N PHE A 74 -3.71 11.02 6.00
CA PHE A 74 -2.63 10.10 5.65
C PHE A 74 -2.77 8.74 6.36
N ASP A 75 -2.96 8.72 7.69
CA ASP A 75 -3.06 7.47 8.45
C ASP A 75 -4.23 6.61 7.97
N ILE A 76 -5.40 7.20 7.77
CA ILE A 76 -6.57 6.42 7.34
C ILE A 76 -6.43 5.92 5.90
N ALA A 77 -5.82 6.71 5.00
CA ALA A 77 -5.50 6.27 3.64
C ALA A 77 -4.48 5.13 3.63
N LEU A 78 -3.43 5.22 4.45
CA LEU A 78 -2.44 4.14 4.63
C LEU A 78 -3.10 2.86 5.13
N ARG A 79 -3.99 2.96 6.12
CA ARG A 79 -4.74 1.80 6.65
C ARG A 79 -5.62 1.14 5.58
N LEU A 80 -6.29 1.93 4.75
CA LEU A 80 -7.08 1.41 3.63
C LEU A 80 -6.17 0.76 2.57
N ALA A 81 -5.05 1.39 2.23
CA ALA A 81 -4.07 0.85 1.27
C ALA A 81 -3.51 -0.51 1.74
N ILE A 82 -3.10 -0.63 3.01
CA ILE A 82 -2.65 -1.91 3.60
C ILE A 82 -3.75 -2.97 3.49
N ASN A 83 -4.99 -2.61 3.81
CA ASN A 83 -6.09 -3.54 3.73
C ASN A 83 -6.29 -4.04 2.29
N LEU A 84 -6.26 -3.14 1.30
CA LEU A 84 -6.44 -3.47 -0.11
C LEU A 84 -5.27 -4.26 -0.70
N CYS A 85 -4.03 -3.96 -0.28
CA CYS A 85 -2.80 -4.55 -0.80
C CYS A 85 -2.34 -5.82 -0.10
N GLN A 86 -3.03 -6.29 0.95
CA GLN A 86 -2.66 -7.55 1.63
C GLN A 86 -2.69 -8.74 0.65
N PRO A 87 -1.81 -9.76 0.83
CA PRO A 87 -1.81 -10.95 0.00
C PRO A 87 -3.20 -11.62 -0.06
N VAL A 88 -3.67 -11.96 -1.26
CA VAL A 88 -5.02 -12.51 -1.45
C VAL A 88 -5.19 -13.82 -0.67
N SER A 89 -4.13 -14.62 -0.53
CA SER A 89 -4.12 -15.84 0.28
C SER A 89 -4.56 -15.62 1.73
N LEU A 90 -4.23 -14.48 2.35
CA LEU A 90 -4.65 -14.19 3.73
C LEU A 90 -6.18 -14.06 3.86
N MET A 91 -6.83 -13.56 2.82
CA MET A 91 -8.29 -13.42 2.76
C MET A 91 -8.99 -14.78 2.68
N PHE A 92 -8.33 -15.77 2.10
CA PHE A 92 -8.79 -17.15 2.02
C PHE A 92 -8.17 -18.04 3.12
N GLY A 93 -7.78 -17.45 4.26
CA GLY A 93 -7.26 -18.17 5.42
C GLY A 93 -5.96 -18.93 5.15
N GLY A 94 -5.16 -18.47 4.19
CA GLY A 94 -3.94 -19.12 3.72
C GLY A 94 -4.16 -20.34 2.83
N ARG A 95 -5.40 -20.58 2.38
CA ARG A 95 -5.76 -21.72 1.52
C ARG A 95 -6.09 -21.25 0.11
N HIS A 96 -5.91 -22.16 -0.85
CA HIS A 96 -6.40 -21.93 -2.21
C HIS A 96 -7.91 -22.13 -2.27
N PRO A 97 -8.61 -21.37 -3.14
CA PRO A 97 -10.03 -21.61 -3.41
C PRO A 97 -10.29 -23.06 -3.86
N GLU A 98 -11.35 -23.67 -3.36
CA GLU A 98 -11.70 -25.07 -3.65
C GLU A 98 -12.71 -25.19 -4.81
N ASP A 99 -13.56 -24.19 -5.00
CA ASP A 99 -14.57 -24.16 -6.06
C ASP A 99 -14.25 -23.11 -7.15
N LYS A 100 -14.90 -23.28 -8.30
CA LYS A 100 -14.68 -22.45 -9.48
C LYS A 100 -15.04 -20.98 -9.27
N GLU A 101 -16.11 -20.68 -8.53
CA GLU A 101 -16.57 -19.30 -8.33
C GLU A 101 -15.58 -18.53 -7.46
N THR A 102 -15.18 -19.12 -6.34
CA THR A 102 -14.19 -18.55 -5.43
C THR A 102 -12.81 -18.43 -6.10
N TRP A 103 -12.46 -19.36 -7.00
CA TRP A 103 -11.24 -19.26 -7.81
C TRP A 103 -11.26 -18.06 -8.76
N LEU A 104 -12.39 -17.78 -9.43
CA LEU A 104 -12.52 -16.61 -10.30
C LEU A 104 -12.39 -15.31 -9.51
N ILE A 105 -13.01 -15.24 -8.33
CA ILE A 105 -12.88 -14.09 -7.41
C ILE A 105 -11.42 -13.89 -6.99
N TYR A 106 -10.73 -14.97 -6.61
CA TYR A 106 -9.31 -14.92 -6.25
C TYR A 106 -8.46 -14.34 -7.40
N GLN A 107 -8.66 -14.84 -8.62
CA GLN A 107 -7.93 -14.38 -9.80
C GLN A 107 -8.21 -12.91 -10.14
N GLU A 108 -9.46 -12.47 -9.96
CA GLU A 108 -9.85 -11.07 -10.18
C GLU A 108 -9.15 -10.14 -9.18
N ILE A 109 -9.13 -10.48 -7.89
CA ILE A 109 -8.47 -9.67 -6.88
C ILE A 109 -6.95 -9.64 -7.10
N GLU A 110 -6.35 -10.79 -7.42
CA GLU A 110 -4.93 -10.87 -7.79
C GLU A 110 -4.61 -9.97 -8.99
N LYS A 111 -5.49 -9.93 -10.00
CA LYS A 111 -5.35 -9.02 -11.14
C LYS A 111 -5.44 -7.55 -10.70
N ASN A 112 -6.39 -7.22 -9.84
CA ASN A 112 -6.54 -5.86 -9.32
C ASN A 112 -5.30 -5.40 -8.52
N LEU A 113 -4.71 -6.28 -7.71
CA LEU A 113 -3.44 -6.00 -7.03
C LEU A 113 -2.32 -5.71 -8.02
N ARG A 114 -2.15 -6.57 -9.04
CA ARG A 114 -1.15 -6.34 -10.10
C ARG A 114 -1.35 -4.99 -10.77
N ASN A 115 -2.57 -4.63 -11.12
CA ASN A 115 -2.89 -3.33 -11.73
C ASN A 115 -2.54 -2.12 -10.83
N SER A 116 -2.46 -2.32 -9.52
CA SER A 116 -2.04 -1.27 -8.58
C SER A 116 -0.52 -1.17 -8.40
N LYS A 117 0.25 -2.23 -8.71
CA LYS A 117 1.68 -2.34 -8.40
C LYS A 117 2.51 -1.21 -9.01
N GLU A 118 2.31 -0.92 -10.29
CA GLU A 118 3.04 0.14 -11.01
C GLU A 118 2.88 1.51 -10.34
N ALA A 119 1.71 1.80 -9.75
CA ALA A 119 1.46 3.08 -9.10
C ALA A 119 2.36 3.32 -7.86
N PHE A 120 2.91 2.25 -7.28
CA PHE A 120 3.85 2.36 -6.17
C PHE A 120 5.28 2.70 -6.61
N GLY A 121 5.59 2.75 -7.91
CA GLY A 121 6.84 3.30 -8.45
C GLY A 121 6.97 4.82 -8.31
N ASP A 122 6.43 5.41 -7.23
CA ASP A 122 6.37 6.84 -6.97
C ASP A 122 7.38 7.24 -5.89
N VAL A 123 8.44 7.95 -6.31
CA VAL A 123 9.52 8.41 -5.42
C VAL A 123 8.98 9.32 -4.30
N GLN A 124 7.97 10.15 -4.59
CA GLN A 124 7.43 11.11 -3.63
C GLN A 124 6.61 10.43 -2.53
N LEU A 125 5.92 9.33 -2.84
CA LEU A 125 5.29 8.46 -1.85
C LEU A 125 6.33 7.93 -0.86
N PHE A 126 7.41 7.33 -1.36
CA PHE A 126 8.44 6.77 -0.49
C PHE A 126 9.25 7.83 0.26
N LYS A 127 9.41 9.06 -0.28
CA LYS A 127 9.95 10.20 0.49
C LYS A 127 9.05 10.58 1.66
N THR A 128 7.74 10.41 1.53
CA THR A 128 6.81 10.64 2.64
C THR A 128 6.88 9.52 3.68
N PHE A 129 7.05 8.28 3.25
CA PHE A 129 7.28 7.14 4.15
C PHE A 129 8.59 7.27 4.92
N GLU A 130 9.68 7.59 4.22
CA GLU A 130 11.00 7.88 4.81
C GLU A 130 10.89 8.96 5.88
N ARG A 131 10.37 10.14 5.54
CA ARG A 131 10.26 11.26 6.49
C ARG A 131 9.48 10.88 7.75
N LYS A 132 8.35 10.19 7.59
CA LYS A 132 7.50 9.78 8.71
C LYS A 132 8.19 8.74 9.60
N ALA A 133 8.86 7.75 9.00
CA ALA A 133 9.62 6.75 9.75
C ALA A 133 10.86 7.35 10.43
N ALA A 134 11.63 8.18 9.73
CA ALA A 134 12.79 8.88 10.28
C ALA A 134 12.42 9.74 11.50
N THR A 135 11.25 10.38 11.48
CA THR A 135 10.73 11.17 12.62
C THR A 135 10.58 10.32 13.90
N TYR A 136 10.17 9.06 13.77
CA TYR A 136 10.07 8.13 14.90
C TYR A 136 11.46 7.69 15.40
N PHE A 137 12.35 7.31 14.49
CA PHE A 137 13.68 6.82 14.87
C PHE A 137 14.64 7.91 15.36
N ALA A 138 14.39 9.18 15.02
CA ALA A 138 15.15 10.32 15.53
C ALA A 138 14.85 10.65 17.01
N GLN A 139 13.75 10.15 17.57
CA GLN A 139 13.38 10.37 18.97
C GLN A 139 14.16 9.45 19.91
N ASP A 140 14.41 9.94 21.13
CA ASP A 140 14.89 9.09 22.21
C ASP A 140 13.89 7.97 22.49
N TRP A 141 14.37 6.76 22.76
CA TRP A 141 13.54 5.58 22.94
C TRP A 141 12.49 5.73 24.06
N LEU A 142 12.75 6.57 25.08
CA LEU A 142 11.80 6.86 26.16
C LEU A 142 10.66 7.79 25.75
N GLU A 143 10.86 8.57 24.70
CA GLU A 143 9.89 9.57 24.22
C GLU A 143 9.03 9.05 23.07
N ARG A 144 9.34 7.85 22.58
CA ARG A 144 8.64 7.23 21.44
C ARG A 144 7.21 6.85 21.78
N ASP A 145 6.30 7.43 21.03
CA ASP A 145 4.88 7.18 21.14
C ASP A 145 4.43 5.93 20.37
N GLU A 146 3.45 5.22 20.93
CA GLU A 146 2.92 3.97 20.36
C GLU A 146 2.10 4.22 19.08
N GLU A 147 1.43 5.36 18.95
CA GLU A 147 0.73 5.72 17.70
C GLU A 147 1.72 5.90 16.55
N MET A 148 2.85 6.55 16.82
CA MET A 148 3.95 6.66 15.85
C MET A 148 4.59 5.30 15.54
N LYS A 149 4.78 4.43 16.54
CA LYS A 149 5.26 3.05 16.30
C LYS A 149 4.34 2.31 15.32
N LEU A 150 3.03 2.32 15.58
CA LEU A 150 2.03 1.67 14.73
C LEU A 150 2.01 2.26 13.32
N LEU A 151 2.25 3.57 13.17
CA LEU A 151 2.37 4.22 11.86
C LEU A 151 3.57 3.66 11.08
N VAL A 152 4.73 3.52 11.72
CA VAL A 152 5.94 2.95 11.09
C VAL A 152 5.73 1.49 10.70
N GLU A 153 5.16 0.68 11.59
CA GLU A 153 4.83 -0.72 11.28
C GLU A 153 3.88 -0.83 10.08
N ARG A 154 2.89 0.07 9.98
CA ARG A 154 1.98 0.15 8.82
C ARG A 154 2.72 0.51 7.53
N ILE A 155 3.66 1.46 7.57
CA ILE A 155 4.49 1.81 6.41
C ILE A 155 5.31 0.60 5.96
N PHE A 156 5.93 -0.12 6.89
CA PHE A 156 6.73 -1.32 6.57
C PHE A 156 5.86 -2.46 6.04
N ALA A 157 4.67 -2.67 6.62
CA ALA A 157 3.69 -3.64 6.13
C ALA A 157 3.27 -3.35 4.69
N LEU A 158 2.88 -2.10 4.39
CA LEU A 158 2.53 -1.72 3.02
C LEU A 158 3.70 -1.93 2.07
N SER A 159 4.90 -1.48 2.45
CA SER A 159 6.12 -1.63 1.64
C SER A 159 6.40 -3.08 1.29
N ARG A 160 6.30 -3.99 2.27
CA ARG A 160 6.45 -5.44 2.04
C ARG A 160 5.34 -5.99 1.15
N TYR A 161 4.08 -5.59 1.38
CA TYR A 161 2.95 -6.08 0.60
C TYR A 161 3.08 -5.71 -0.88
N VAL A 162 3.45 -4.47 -1.19
CA VAL A 162 3.57 -4.02 -2.58
C VAL A 162 4.72 -4.69 -3.32
N LEU A 163 5.86 -4.93 -2.64
CA LEU A 163 6.96 -5.71 -3.19
C LEU A 163 6.59 -7.19 -3.42
N ALA A 164 5.61 -7.71 -2.68
CA ALA A 164 5.13 -9.09 -2.81
C ALA A 164 4.17 -9.31 -3.98
N ILE A 165 3.53 -8.25 -4.48
CA ILE A 165 2.64 -8.34 -5.63
C ILE A 165 3.43 -8.89 -6.84
N SER A 166 2.81 -9.84 -7.55
CA SER A 166 3.40 -10.45 -8.75
C SER A 166 3.52 -9.44 -9.89
N ASP A 167 4.30 -9.80 -10.92
CA ASP A 167 4.49 -8.95 -12.10
C ASP A 167 3.17 -8.69 -12.82
N THR A 168 3.02 -7.46 -13.30
CA THR A 168 1.86 -7.02 -14.06
C THR A 168 1.80 -7.70 -15.42
N ASP A 169 0.64 -7.64 -16.08
CA ASP A 169 0.56 -8.15 -17.45
C ASP A 169 1.38 -7.29 -18.44
N LEU A 170 1.51 -5.98 -18.17
CA LEU A 170 2.38 -5.07 -18.91
C LEU A 170 3.86 -5.45 -18.79
N ASP A 171 4.30 -5.93 -17.62
CA ASP A 171 5.67 -6.39 -17.41
C ASP A 171 6.03 -7.62 -18.26
N LYS A 172 5.04 -8.36 -18.77
CA LYS A 172 5.24 -9.54 -19.64
C LYS A 172 5.33 -9.16 -21.12
N GLU A 173 4.76 -8.02 -21.50
CA GLU A 173 4.73 -7.53 -22.88
C GLU A 173 5.88 -6.55 -23.19
N ARG A 174 6.72 -6.25 -22.19
CA ARG A 174 7.81 -5.27 -22.29
C ARG A 174 9.00 -5.73 -23.12
N THR A 175 9.79 -4.77 -23.59
CA THR A 175 11.10 -5.05 -24.18
C THR A 175 12.16 -5.25 -23.09
N PRO A 176 13.28 -5.96 -23.33
CA PRO A 176 14.33 -6.17 -22.34
C PRO A 176 15.00 -4.89 -21.80
N GLN A 177 14.78 -3.75 -22.44
CA GLN A 177 15.34 -2.44 -22.05
C GLN A 177 14.42 -1.67 -21.09
N ASP A 178 13.16 -2.07 -20.97
CA ASP A 178 12.16 -1.39 -20.14
C ASP A 178 12.25 -1.88 -18.69
N MET A 179 12.25 -0.95 -17.73
CA MET A 179 12.15 -1.28 -16.30
C MET A 179 10.75 -1.83 -15.98
N ASN A 180 10.67 -3.00 -15.33
CA ASN A 180 9.38 -3.52 -14.88
C ASN A 180 8.87 -2.75 -13.65
N SER A 181 7.60 -2.99 -13.30
CA SER A 181 6.95 -2.41 -12.13
C SER A 181 7.70 -2.67 -10.81
N HIS A 182 8.38 -3.82 -10.66
CA HIS A 182 9.22 -4.12 -9.51
C HIS A 182 10.51 -3.30 -9.50
N ASP A 183 11.19 -3.16 -10.64
CA ASP A 183 12.38 -2.33 -10.80
C ASP A 183 12.06 -0.85 -10.51
N GLN A 184 10.93 -0.36 -11.01
CA GLN A 184 10.43 0.99 -10.73
C GLN A 184 10.16 1.21 -9.24
N LEU A 185 9.56 0.23 -8.57
CA LEU A 185 9.33 0.25 -7.13
C LEU A 185 10.63 0.23 -6.33
N VAL A 186 11.59 -0.62 -6.71
CA VAL A 186 12.93 -0.67 -6.11
C VAL A 186 13.64 0.67 -6.25
N LEU A 187 13.59 1.27 -7.45
CA LEU A 187 14.18 2.59 -7.70
C LEU A 187 13.51 3.68 -6.87
N ALA A 188 12.18 3.68 -6.73
CA ALA A 188 11.48 4.62 -5.88
C ALA A 188 11.92 4.53 -4.40
N ILE A 189 12.17 3.32 -3.90
CA ILE A 189 12.68 3.08 -2.54
C ILE A 189 14.13 3.58 -2.38
N LEU A 190 14.97 3.41 -3.41
CA LEU A 190 16.36 3.86 -3.38
C LEU A 190 16.48 5.39 -3.49
N GLU A 191 15.83 5.99 -4.48
CA GLU A 191 15.90 7.43 -4.76
C GLU A 191 15.22 8.30 -3.70
N SER A 192 14.25 7.74 -2.98
CA SER A 192 13.60 8.43 -1.86
C SER A 192 14.45 8.51 -0.59
N GLY A 193 15.54 7.74 -0.50
CA GLY A 193 16.30 7.56 0.74
C GLY A 193 15.69 6.54 1.71
N PHE A 194 14.51 5.98 1.40
CA PHE A 194 13.86 4.99 2.26
C PHE A 194 14.72 3.75 2.46
N GLY A 195 15.38 3.25 1.40
CA GLY A 195 16.31 2.13 1.50
C GLY A 195 17.50 2.41 2.43
N LYS A 196 18.02 3.64 2.42
CA LYS A 196 19.12 4.07 3.32
C LYS A 196 18.66 4.07 4.78
N LEU A 197 17.47 4.59 5.05
CA LEU A 197 16.87 4.57 6.39
C LEU A 197 16.72 3.14 6.92
N LEU A 198 16.26 2.20 6.10
CA LEU A 198 16.14 0.78 6.49
C LEU A 198 17.50 0.17 6.88
N VAL A 199 18.57 0.51 6.17
CA VAL A 199 19.93 0.08 6.52
C VAL A 199 20.35 0.66 7.87
N GLU A 200 20.18 1.97 8.08
CA GLU A 200 20.52 2.64 9.34
C GLU A 200 19.81 2.02 10.56
N ILE A 201 18.52 1.69 10.41
CA ILE A 201 17.75 1.02 11.47
C ILE A 201 18.28 -0.41 11.72
N SER A 202 18.64 -1.14 10.65
CA SER A 202 19.15 -2.51 10.76
C SER A 202 20.51 -2.61 11.46
N GLU A 203 21.33 -1.56 11.36
CA GLU A 203 22.64 -1.48 12.04
C GLU A 203 22.50 -1.14 13.54
N ASN A 204 21.37 -0.55 13.95
CA ASN A 204 21.11 -0.18 15.33
C ASN A 204 20.45 -1.33 16.12
N SER A 205 21.19 -1.89 17.07
CA SER A 205 20.72 -2.99 17.92
C SER A 205 19.57 -2.61 18.86
N ALA A 206 19.36 -1.33 19.13
CA ALA A 206 18.21 -0.85 19.90
C ALA A 206 16.88 -1.03 19.13
N GLU A 207 16.93 -1.11 17.80
CA GLU A 207 15.76 -1.19 16.93
C GLU A 207 15.36 -2.63 16.56
N ARG A 208 15.73 -3.58 17.42
CA ARG A 208 15.56 -5.01 17.17
C ARG A 208 14.12 -5.42 16.83
N ASP A 209 13.13 -4.72 17.39
CA ASP A 209 11.71 -4.94 17.11
C ASP A 209 11.37 -4.78 15.62
N PHE A 210 12.13 -3.97 14.88
CA PHE A 210 11.92 -3.69 13.46
C PHE A 210 12.78 -4.54 12.52
N HIS A 211 13.78 -5.25 13.03
CA HIS A 211 14.75 -5.97 12.19
C HIS A 211 14.10 -7.05 11.33
N LEU A 212 13.09 -7.75 11.84
CA LEU A 212 12.37 -8.76 11.04
C LEU A 212 11.62 -8.11 9.87
N TRP A 213 10.93 -6.99 10.11
CA TRP A 213 10.24 -6.23 9.05
C TRP A 213 11.21 -5.78 7.96
N ILE A 214 12.38 -5.29 8.36
CA ILE A 214 13.40 -4.81 7.43
C ILE A 214 14.00 -5.95 6.61
N LEU A 215 14.34 -7.07 7.25
CA LEU A 215 14.84 -8.26 6.56
C LEU A 215 13.85 -8.75 5.51
N GLU A 216 12.58 -8.77 5.86
CA GLU A 216 11.49 -9.12 4.96
C GLU A 216 11.39 -8.17 3.76
N ILE A 217 11.54 -6.86 3.96
CA ILE A 217 11.57 -5.88 2.86
C ILE A 217 12.79 -6.12 1.97
N PHE A 218 14.00 -6.32 2.53
CA PHE A 218 15.20 -6.59 1.73
C PHE A 218 15.09 -7.88 0.92
N ALA A 219 14.56 -8.96 1.50
CA ALA A 219 14.32 -10.19 0.77
C ALA A 219 13.38 -9.96 -0.44
N MET A 220 12.38 -9.11 -0.28
CA MET A 220 11.42 -8.81 -1.33
C MET A 220 11.97 -7.85 -2.39
N LEU A 221 12.85 -6.91 -2.03
CA LEU A 221 13.58 -6.07 -2.99
C LEU A 221 14.41 -6.93 -3.95
N LEU A 222 15.06 -7.97 -3.42
CA LEU A 222 15.94 -8.86 -4.19
C LEU A 222 15.22 -10.03 -4.88
N LYS A 223 13.90 -10.17 -4.73
CA LYS A 223 13.12 -11.34 -5.21
C LYS A 223 13.30 -11.64 -6.71
N GLN A 224 13.58 -10.62 -7.53
CA GLN A 224 13.72 -10.78 -8.99
C GLN A 224 15.18 -10.98 -9.45
N HIS A 225 16.11 -11.16 -8.51
CA HIS A 225 17.54 -11.34 -8.77
C HIS A 225 18.06 -12.67 -8.24
#